data_AF-A0A562ZHS2-F1
#
_entry.id   AF-A0A562ZHS2-F1
#
_cell.length_a   1.000
_cell.length_b   1.000
_cell.length_c   1.000
_cell.angle_alpha   90.00
_cell.angle_beta   90.00
_cell.angle_gamma   90.00
#
_symmetry.space_group_name_H-M   'P 1'
#
loop_
_entity.id
_entity.type
_entity.pdbx_description
1 polymer ?
#
loop_
_entity_poly.entity_id
_entity_poly.type
_entity_poly.pdbx_seq_one_letter_code
_entity_poly.pdbx_strand_id
1 'polypeptide(L)' 'MTAEELRTIIAAGLPCDHLEVEGDGRHWSAVIVSADFAGMRPVQRHQRVYATLGARMHTDEVHALSMKTFTPTEWAAHPH' A
#
# COMPACT_ATOMS: atom_id res chain seq x y z
N MET A 1 -11.83 -9.53 3.99
CA MET A 1 -11.37 -8.76 2.81
C MET A 1 -10.39 -9.62 2.02
N THR A 2 -10.42 -9.57 0.69
CA THR A 2 -9.42 -10.23 -0.16
C THR A 2 -8.32 -9.25 -0.59
N ALA A 3 -7.16 -9.78 -0.98
CA ALA A 3 -6.06 -8.98 -1.51
C ALA A 3 -6.47 -8.16 -2.74
N GLU A 4 -7.31 -8.74 -3.60
CA GLU A 4 -7.83 -8.08 -4.81
C GLU A 4 -8.72 -6.86 -4.49
N GLU A 5 -9.55 -6.96 -3.45
CA GLU A 5 -10.35 -5.83 -3.00
C GLU A 5 -9.47 -4.68 -2.49
N LEU A 6 -8.46 -4.98 -1.66
CA LEU A 6 -7.51 -3.97 -1.19
C LEU A 6 -6.78 -3.31 -2.36
N ARG A 7 -6.32 -4.12 -3.32
CA ARG A 7 -5.64 -3.63 -4.52
C ARG A 7 -6.52 -2.65 -5.28
N THR A 8 -7.78 -3.01 -5.51
CA THR A 8 -8.74 -2.18 -6.23
C THR A 8 -8.99 -0.85 -5.52
N ILE A 9 -9.13 -0.87 -4.19
CA ILE A 9 -9.37 0.35 -3.39
C ILE A 9 -8.16 1.28 -3.44
N ILE A 10 -6.96 0.76 -3.23
CA ILE A 10 -5.73 1.57 -3.24
C ILE A 10 -5.51 2.17 -4.63
N ALA A 11 -5.66 1.36 -5.69
CA ALA A 11 -5.54 1.83 -7.07
C ALA A 11 -6.61 2.88 -7.45
N ALA A 12 -7.80 2.82 -6.85
CA ALA A 12 -8.85 3.81 -7.07
C ALA A 12 -8.58 5.15 -6.39
N GLY A 13 -7.85 5.17 -5.26
CA GLY A 13 -7.61 6.39 -4.50
C GLY A 13 -6.27 7.07 -4.73
N LEU A 14 -5.31 6.42 -5.38
CA LEU A 14 -4.05 7.05 -5.80
C LEU A 14 -3.46 6.41 -7.07
N PRO A 15 -2.77 7.18 -7.91
CA PRO A 15 -2.05 6.63 -9.05
C PRO A 15 -0.84 5.83 -8.56
N CYS A 16 -0.87 4.52 -8.72
CA CYS A 16 0.23 3.61 -8.44
C CYS A 16 0.63 2.88 -9.73
N ASP A 17 1.92 2.87 -10.03
CA ASP A 17 2.52 2.13 -11.16
C ASP A 17 2.50 0.63 -10.91
N HIS A 18 2.77 0.23 -9.66
CA HIS A 18 2.77 -1.17 -9.26
C HIS A 18 2.11 -1.33 -7.89
N LEU A 19 1.28 -2.36 -7.76
CA LEU A 19 0.49 -2.61 -6.56
C LEU A 19 0.29 -4.10 -6.36
N GLU A 20 0.93 -4.62 -5.31
CA GLU A 20 0.82 -5.99 -4.86
C GLU A 20 0.23 -6.00 -3.46
N VAL A 21 -0.72 -6.91 -3.23
CA VAL A 21 -1.32 -7.13 -1.93
C VAL A 21 -1.32 -8.63 -1.69
N GLU A 22 -0.83 -9.03 -0.53
CA GLU A 22 -0.70 -10.41 -0.10
C GLU A 22 -1.12 -10.52 1.36
N GLY A 23 -1.67 -11.67 1.77
CA GLY A 23 -1.97 -11.89 3.17
C GLY A 23 -2.60 -13.25 3.45
N ASP A 24 -2.29 -13.78 4.62
CA ASP A 24 -2.72 -15.10 5.11
C ASP A 24 -3.89 -15.00 6.10
N GLY A 25 -4.68 -13.92 6.02
CA GLY A 25 -5.82 -13.65 6.90
C GLY A 25 -5.48 -13.04 8.25
N ARG A 26 -4.27 -13.28 8.80
CA ARG A 26 -3.79 -12.62 10.05
C ARG A 26 -2.73 -11.55 9.80
N HIS A 27 -1.83 -11.78 8.86
CA HIS A 27 -0.82 -10.82 8.45
C HIS A 27 -1.06 -10.42 7.00
N TRP A 28 -1.02 -9.11 6.77
CA TRP A 28 -1.21 -8.53 5.46
C TRP A 28 0.05 -7.78 5.05
N SER A 29 0.43 -7.88 3.79
CA SER A 29 1.55 -7.15 3.19
C SER A 29 1.07 -6.48 1.91
N ALA A 30 1.28 -5.18 1.80
CA ALA A 30 0.98 -4.43 0.58
C ALA A 30 2.23 -3.72 0.09
N VAL A 31 2.57 -3.88 -1.19
CA VAL A 31 3.66 -3.17 -1.86
C VAL A 31 3.03 -2.20 -2.84
N ILE A 32 3.28 -0.91 -2.64
CA ILE A 32 2.76 0.18 -3.46
C ILE A 32 3.94 0.92 -4.06
N VAL A 33 3.99 0.98 -5.39
CA VAL A 33 4.97 1.75 -6.13
C VAL A 33 4.27 2.92 -6.81
N SER A 34 4.71 4.12 -6.53
CA SER A 34 4.16 5.33 -7.15
C SER A 34 5.22 6.42 -7.24
N ALA A 35 5.24 7.12 -8.38
CA ALA A 35 6.05 8.32 -8.55
C ALA A 35 5.66 9.44 -7.56
N ASP A 36 4.44 9.43 -7.04
CA ASP A 36 3.94 10.43 -6.09
C ASP A 36 4.65 10.37 -4.73
N PHE A 37 5.28 9.22 -4.43
CA PHE A 37 6.10 9.07 -3.22
C PHE A 37 7.48 9.72 -3.33
N ALA A 38 7.89 10.17 -4.52
CA ALA A 38 9.18 10.83 -4.73
C ALA A 38 9.22 12.16 -3.99
N GLY A 39 10.22 12.33 -3.13
CA GLY A 39 10.35 13.51 -2.26
C GLY A 39 9.44 13.51 -1.02
N MET A 40 8.53 12.53 -0.87
CA MET A 40 7.71 12.37 0.33
C MET A 40 8.45 11.61 1.42
N ARG A 41 8.24 12.04 2.67
CA ARG A 41 8.73 11.32 3.86
C ARG A 41 7.97 9.99 4.03
N PRO A 42 8.60 8.94 4.60
CA PRO A 42 7.95 7.65 4.83
C PRO A 42 6.61 7.76 5.56
N VAL A 43 6.53 8.62 6.58
CA VAL A 43 5.30 8.87 7.34
C VAL A 43 4.18 9.46 6.47
N GLN A 44 4.49 10.35 5.52
CA GLN A 44 3.50 10.95 4.63
C GLN A 44 3.00 9.94 3.59
N ARG A 45 3.91 9.10 3.06
CA ARG A 45 3.55 8.00 2.17
C ARG A 45 2.55 7.08 2.86
N HIS A 46 2.84 6.67 4.10
CA HIS A 46 1.96 5.83 4.89
C HIS A 46 0.63 6.54 5.19
N GLN A 47 0.65 7.79 5.65
CA GLN A 47 -0.58 8.55 5.89
C GLN A 47 -1.47 8.66 4.65
N ARG A 48 -0.90 8.83 3.46
CA ARG A 48 -1.66 8.91 2.22
C ARG A 48 -2.31 7.58 1.87
N VAL A 49 -1.57 6.48 1.95
CA VAL A 49 -2.13 5.13 1.73
C VAL A 49 -3.20 4.81 2.77
N TYR A 50 -2.96 5.13 4.05
CA TYR A 50 -3.95 5.00 5.11
C TYR A 50 -5.18 5.89 4.88
N ALA A 51 -5.02 7.11 4.37
CA ALA A 51 -6.14 7.99 4.03
C ALA A 51 -6.99 7.39 2.90
N THR A 52 -6.36 6.77 1.89
CA THR A 52 -7.04 6.02 0.84
C THR A 52 -7.77 4.79 1.39
N LEU A 53 -7.17 4.10 2.37
CA LEU A 53 -7.79 2.97 3.09
C LEU A 53 -8.81 3.41 4.16
N GLY A 54 -8.85 4.70 4.50
CA GLY A 54 -9.37 5.29 5.74
C GLY A 54 -10.86 5.13 6.01
N ALA A 55 -11.62 4.57 5.08
CA ALA A 55 -13.03 4.24 5.27
C ALA A 55 -13.29 2.75 5.60
N ARG A 56 -12.33 1.84 5.38
CA ARG A 56 -12.56 0.39 5.50
C ARG A 56 -11.68 -0.33 6.52
N MET A 57 -10.66 0.33 7.07
CA MET A 57 -9.84 -0.20 8.17
C MET A 57 -10.51 -0.22 9.55
N HIS A 58 -11.75 0.26 9.66
CA HIS A 58 -12.53 0.22 10.90
C HIS A 58 -12.98 -1.19 11.33
N THR A 59 -12.50 -2.24 10.65
CA THR A 59 -12.66 -3.62 11.10
C THR A 59 -11.42 -4.00 11.88
N ASP A 60 -11.60 -4.25 13.18
CA ASP A 60 -10.67 -4.71 14.22
C ASP A 60 -9.90 -6.02 13.88
N GLU A 61 -9.88 -6.44 12.61
CA GLU A 61 -9.36 -7.73 12.14
C GLU A 61 -7.91 -7.67 11.63
N VAL A 62 -7.37 -6.49 11.33
CA VAL A 62 -6.00 -6.37 10.81
C VAL A 62 -5.01 -6.28 11.98
N HIS A 63 -4.57 -7.45 12.49
CA HIS A 63 -3.63 -7.53 13.61
C HIS A 63 -2.23 -7.00 13.26
N ALA A 64 -1.78 -7.17 12.01
CA ALA A 64 -0.60 -6.49 11.46
C ALA A 64 -0.70 -6.38 9.94
N LEU A 65 -0.72 -5.14 9.43
CA LEU A 65 -0.53 -4.82 8.01
C LEU A 65 0.84 -4.17 7.83
N SER A 66 1.71 -4.83 7.09
CA SER A 66 2.94 -4.23 6.58
C SER A 66 2.64 -3.56 5.25
N MET A 67 2.97 -2.28 5.13
CA MET A 67 2.89 -1.57 3.86
C MET A 67 4.27 -1.11 3.47
N LYS A 68 4.69 -1.40 2.25
CA LYS A 68 5.93 -0.91 1.68
C LYS A 68 5.61 0.06 0.57
N THR A 69 6.12 1.28 0.69
CA THR A 69 5.90 2.36 -0.29
C THR A 69 7.21 2.73 -0.95
N PHE A 70 7.29 2.48 -2.25
CA PHE A 70 8.49 2.71 -3.05
C PHE A 70 8.20 3.68 -4.19
N THR A 71 9.21 4.44 -4.57
CA THR A 71 9.18 5.11 -5.88
C THR A 71 9.50 4.11 -6.98
N PRO A 72 9.04 4.34 -8.23
CA PRO A 72 9.42 3.49 -9.37
C PRO A 72 10.93 3.40 -9.55
N THR A 73 11.67 4.47 -9.21
CA THR A 73 13.13 4.47 -9.21
C THR A 73 13.71 3.58 -8.10
N GLU A 74 13.18 3.63 -6.88
CA GLU A 74 13.61 2.74 -5.78
C GLU A 74 13.29 1.28 -6.08
N TRP A 75 12.10 1.00 -6.64
CA TRP A 75 11.67 -0.34 -7.02
C TRP A 75 12.53 -0.91 -8.14
N ALA A 76 12.82 -0.13 -9.18
CA ALA A 76 13.72 -0.55 -10.26
C ALA A 76 15.17 -0.76 -9.78
N ALA A 77 15.60 -0.03 -8.75
CA ALA A 77 16.94 -0.15 -8.18
C ALA A 77 17.08 -1.30 -7.17
N HIS A 78 15.98 -1.83 -6.63
CA HIS A 78 15.96 -3.03 -5.81
C HIS A 78 15.53 -4.22 -6.67
N PRO A 79 16.47 -5.05 -7.18
CA PRO A 79 16.10 -6.35 -7.73
C PRO A 79 15.50 -7.20 -6.60
N HIS A 80 14.21 -7.46 -6.71
CA HIS A 80 13.45 -8.39 -5.86
C HIS A 80 13.68 -9.84 -6.31
#